data_AF-A0AAD9XV13-F1
#
_entry.id   AF-A0AAD9XV13-F1
#
_cell.length_a   1.000
_cell.length_b   1.000
_cell.length_c   1.000
_cell.angle_alpha   90.00
_cell.angle_beta   90.00
_cell.angle_gamma   90.00
#
_symmetry.space_group_name_H-M   'P 1'
#
loop_
_entity.id
_entity.type
_entity.pdbx_description
1 polymer ?
#
loop_
_entity_poly.entity_id
_entity_poly.type
_entity_poly.pdbx_seq_one_letter_code
_entity_poly.pdbx_strand_id
1 'polypeptide(L)'
;MPYETVDVKVSRALGYLQIIACQRKSLGHAIWAMQCRGILFYCLILRPPGEASLQPFQEIYFKTPKDSGYASKDYVSTWLNNATHHATPAQCHSHNDYWRPVPLFSALSVGCVGIEADVWLRDGNLLVGHDEASLSLNRTLESLYLDPLQKILNGRNHEVTEKNNANLTRRGVFSLQDDAQLILLIDVKSDAKETWPVVLRQLEPLREKHYLTSHNSSASSNTEKHLPAPLIVVGSGNLDMATLIANHSDTTAMGTYNEYHDTFFDAPLNDLPAANTTNQTQYNSTNSVYASASFNQAIGCVRFGFSQTQREKVRSQVQAAKSLGLQPRYWSIPDLPLKYRDYIWTELRAEGVEILSVDNVKHAVGGVWYGAYFDDVVAMTVISPAAFLIMSVVFWRAVWYWRYM
;
A
#
# COMPACT_ATOMS: atom_id res chain seq x y z
N MET A 1 -18.89 -27.70 8.49
CA MET A 1 -18.79 -27.81 9.96
C MET A 1 -17.34 -27.53 10.37
N PRO A 2 -17.09 -26.84 11.50
CA PRO A 2 -16.61 -25.47 11.47
C PRO A 2 -15.15 -25.29 11.93
N TYR A 3 -14.33 -24.62 11.12
CA TYR A 3 -13.10 -23.95 11.56
C TYR A 3 -13.05 -22.45 11.20
N GLU A 4 -14.01 -21.94 10.41
CA GLU A 4 -14.07 -20.54 9.95
C GLU A 4 -14.50 -19.51 11.00
N THR A 5 -14.88 -19.91 12.21
CA THR A 5 -15.40 -18.96 13.22
C THR A 5 -14.41 -18.55 14.29
N VAL A 6 -13.27 -19.23 14.43
CA VAL A 6 -12.27 -18.92 15.47
C VAL A 6 -11.25 -17.90 14.96
N ASP A 7 -10.71 -18.08 13.75
CA ASP A 7 -9.69 -17.18 13.19
C ASP A 7 -10.19 -15.75 12.99
N VAL A 8 -11.43 -15.59 12.52
CA VAL A 8 -12.04 -14.27 12.34
C VAL A 8 -12.29 -13.60 13.70
N LYS A 9 -12.68 -14.35 14.74
CA LYS A 9 -12.89 -13.80 16.09
C LYS A 9 -11.57 -13.42 16.77
N VAL A 10 -10.53 -14.24 16.62
CA VAL A 10 -9.20 -13.97 17.16
C VAL A 10 -8.54 -12.79 16.46
N SER A 11 -8.60 -12.72 15.12
CA SER A 11 -8.09 -11.59 14.34
C SER A 11 -8.82 -10.28 14.68
N ARG A 12 -10.15 -10.32 14.89
CA ARG A 12 -10.93 -9.17 15.37
C ARG A 12 -10.51 -8.73 16.79
N ALA A 13 -10.36 -9.67 17.72
CA ALA A 13 -9.90 -9.35 19.08
C ALA A 13 -8.49 -8.73 19.09
N LEU A 14 -7.60 -9.21 18.21
CA LEU A 14 -6.26 -8.64 18.00
C LEU A 14 -6.30 -7.24 17.36
N GLY A 15 -7.20 -6.99 16.40
CA GLY A 15 -7.41 -5.65 15.82
C GLY A 15 -7.92 -4.63 16.84
N TYR A 16 -8.86 -5.03 17.72
CA TYR A 16 -9.27 -4.18 18.84
C TYR A 16 -8.15 -3.97 19.87
N LEU A 17 -7.28 -4.96 20.07
CA LEU A 17 -6.07 -4.79 20.89
C LEU A 17 -5.09 -3.78 20.28
N GLN A 18 -5.00 -3.62 18.95
CA GLN A 18 -4.18 -2.56 18.33
C GLN A 18 -4.72 -1.16 18.65
N ILE A 19 -6.04 -0.96 18.60
CA ILE A 19 -6.69 0.29 19.06
C ILE A 19 -6.34 0.59 20.53
N ILE A 20 -6.26 -0.45 21.37
CA ILE A 20 -6.00 -0.33 22.81
C ILE A 20 -4.50 -0.15 23.12
N ALA A 21 -3.61 -0.83 22.39
CA ALA A 21 -2.16 -0.77 22.57
C ALA A 21 -1.61 0.65 22.31
N CYS A 22 -2.28 1.39 21.44
CA CYS A 22 -2.02 2.80 21.16
C CYS A 22 -2.01 3.70 22.42
N GLN A 23 -2.67 3.29 23.52
CA GLN A 23 -2.84 4.10 24.74
C GLN A 23 -1.92 3.75 25.91
N ARG A 24 -0.97 2.81 25.75
CA ARG A 24 -0.11 2.37 26.88
C ARG A 24 0.65 3.52 27.56
N LYS A 25 0.87 4.64 26.85
CA LYS A 25 1.57 5.82 27.37
C LYS A 25 0.70 6.83 28.13
N SER A 26 -0.64 6.75 28.10
CA SER A 26 -1.52 7.82 28.64
C SER A 26 -2.51 7.40 29.73
N LEU A 27 -2.69 6.11 30.02
CA LEU A 27 -3.62 5.64 31.06
C LEU A 27 -2.92 4.74 32.09
N GLY A 28 -3.19 4.96 33.37
CA GLY A 28 -2.70 4.11 34.46
C GLY A 28 -3.13 2.64 34.29
N HIS A 29 -2.27 1.70 34.68
CA HIS A 29 -2.40 0.25 34.47
C HIS A 29 -3.78 -0.34 34.84
N ALA A 30 -4.44 0.19 35.89
CA ALA A 30 -5.74 -0.30 36.35
C ALA A 30 -6.90 0.08 35.42
N ILE A 31 -6.92 1.31 34.89
CA ILE A 31 -7.95 1.78 33.95
C ILE A 31 -7.76 1.06 32.61
N TRP A 32 -6.50 0.85 32.21
CA TRP A 32 -6.12 0.08 31.03
C TRP A 32 -6.64 -1.36 31.10
N ALA A 33 -6.43 -2.06 32.21
CA ALA A 33 -6.91 -3.43 32.39
C ALA A 33 -8.44 -3.57 32.38
N MET A 34 -9.18 -2.58 32.94
CA MET A 34 -10.64 -2.59 32.94
C MET A 34 -11.22 -2.34 31.54
N GLN A 35 -10.65 -1.41 30.76
CA GLN A 35 -11.08 -1.18 29.38
C GLN A 35 -10.82 -2.40 28.48
N CYS A 36 -9.67 -3.06 28.61
CA CYS A 36 -9.36 -4.31 27.90
C CYS A 36 -10.42 -5.39 28.16
N ARG A 37 -10.81 -5.58 29.43
CA ARG A 37 -11.78 -6.61 29.83
C ARG A 37 -13.21 -6.28 29.38
N GLY A 38 -13.63 -5.01 29.46
CA GLY A 38 -14.95 -4.57 29.00
C GLY A 38 -15.14 -4.70 27.48
N ILE A 39 -14.10 -4.40 26.70
CA ILE A 39 -14.13 -4.52 25.23
C ILE A 39 -14.11 -5.99 24.80
N LEU A 40 -13.33 -6.85 25.47
CA LEU A 40 -13.38 -8.30 25.25
C LEU A 40 -14.78 -8.86 25.52
N PHE A 41 -15.43 -8.41 26.58
CA PHE A 41 -16.80 -8.81 26.93
C PHE A 41 -17.82 -8.34 25.89
N TYR A 42 -17.72 -7.09 25.41
CA TYR A 42 -18.53 -6.56 24.31
C TYR A 42 -18.37 -7.38 23.02
N CYS A 43 -17.13 -7.72 22.64
CA CYS A 43 -16.82 -8.53 21.47
C CYS A 43 -17.32 -9.98 21.56
N LEU A 44 -17.45 -10.52 22.78
CA LEU A 44 -17.91 -11.89 23.03
C LEU A 44 -19.45 -12.01 23.09
N ILE A 45 -20.16 -10.93 23.44
CA ILE A 45 -21.60 -10.99 23.78
C ILE A 45 -22.50 -10.37 22.73
N LEU A 46 -22.05 -9.34 22.02
CA LEU A 46 -22.90 -8.68 21.02
C LEU A 46 -22.61 -9.20 19.61
N ARG A 47 -23.63 -9.83 19.03
CA ARG A 47 -23.68 -10.19 17.61
C ARG A 47 -23.71 -8.89 16.80
N PRO A 48 -22.82 -8.69 15.81
CA PRO A 48 -22.89 -7.48 14.99
C PRO A 48 -24.21 -7.44 14.19
N PRO A 49 -24.68 -6.25 13.79
CA PRO A 49 -25.66 -6.13 12.72
C PRO A 49 -25.13 -6.89 11.51
N GLY A 50 -26.01 -7.61 10.81
CA GLY A 50 -25.64 -8.49 9.70
C GLY A 50 -24.67 -7.78 8.76
N GLU A 51 -23.57 -8.46 8.42
CA GLU A 51 -22.72 -8.05 7.30
C GLU A 51 -23.65 -7.89 6.11
N ALA A 52 -23.87 -6.65 5.67
CA ALA A 52 -24.47 -6.41 4.37
C ALA A 52 -23.61 -7.20 3.41
N SER A 53 -24.20 -8.21 2.75
CA SER A 53 -23.49 -9.04 1.81
C SER A 53 -22.96 -8.10 0.73
N LEU A 54 -21.68 -7.74 0.82
CA LEU A 54 -20.94 -7.26 -0.32
C LEU A 54 -21.18 -8.34 -1.37
N GLN A 55 -21.77 -7.96 -2.50
CA GLN A 55 -21.93 -8.90 -3.61
C GLN A 55 -20.58 -9.59 -3.81
N PRO A 56 -20.54 -10.93 -4.00
CA PRO A 56 -19.29 -11.65 -4.03
C PRO A 56 -18.44 -11.09 -5.17
N PHE A 57 -17.46 -10.24 -4.84
CA PHE A 57 -16.48 -9.77 -5.78
C PHE A 57 -15.73 -11.02 -6.23
N GLN A 58 -15.89 -11.31 -7.51
CA GLN A 58 -15.48 -12.56 -8.10
C GLN A 58 -13.95 -12.72 -7.97
N GLU A 59 -13.50 -13.57 -7.05
CA GLU A 59 -12.21 -14.29 -7.15
C GLU A 59 -12.10 -15.14 -8.44
N ILE A 60 -13.09 -15.07 -9.32
CA ILE A 60 -13.33 -16.03 -10.40
C ILE A 60 -12.15 -16.09 -11.37
N TYR A 61 -11.43 -15.00 -11.58
CA TYR A 61 -10.41 -14.99 -12.61
C TYR A 61 -9.07 -15.58 -12.19
N PHE A 62 -8.72 -15.55 -10.90
CA PHE A 62 -7.41 -16.02 -10.42
C PHE A 62 -7.57 -16.90 -9.18
N LYS A 63 -8.25 -18.03 -9.31
CA LYS A 63 -8.29 -19.05 -8.25
C LYS A 63 -6.93 -19.73 -8.15
N THR A 64 -6.15 -19.39 -7.12
CA THR A 64 -4.88 -20.05 -6.80
C THR A 64 -5.11 -21.18 -5.79
N PRO A 65 -4.78 -22.45 -6.10
CA PRO A 65 -4.55 -23.46 -5.06
C PRO A 65 -3.47 -22.99 -4.07
N LYS A 66 -3.58 -23.40 -2.80
CA LYS A 66 -2.68 -22.96 -1.72
C LYS A 66 -1.18 -23.26 -1.97
N ASP A 67 -0.85 -24.18 -2.88
CA ASP A 67 0.51 -24.62 -3.19
C ASP A 67 0.82 -24.69 -4.71
N SER A 68 0.08 -24.00 -5.57
CA SER A 68 0.22 -24.28 -6.99
C SER A 68 1.37 -23.54 -7.64
N GLY A 69 2.34 -24.30 -8.15
CA GLY A 69 3.16 -23.94 -9.30
C GLY A 69 2.34 -23.73 -10.59
N TYR A 70 1.29 -22.89 -10.57
CA TYR A 70 0.67 -22.35 -11.79
C TYR A 70 1.68 -21.40 -12.44
N ALA A 71 2.08 -21.72 -13.66
CA ALA A 71 3.04 -20.91 -14.40
C ALA A 71 2.46 -19.51 -14.66
N SER A 72 3.26 -18.47 -14.45
CA SER A 72 2.93 -17.06 -14.74
C SER A 72 2.26 -16.82 -16.11
N LYS A 73 2.47 -17.74 -17.07
CA LYS A 73 1.82 -17.75 -18.39
C LYS A 73 0.29 -17.77 -18.32
N ASP A 74 -0.32 -18.56 -17.42
CA ASP A 74 -1.79 -18.68 -17.33
C ASP A 74 -2.45 -17.40 -16.79
N TYR A 75 -1.77 -16.75 -15.83
CA TYR A 75 -2.21 -15.47 -15.28
C TYR A 75 -2.13 -14.34 -16.31
N VAL A 76 -1.05 -14.27 -17.10
CA VAL A 76 -0.90 -13.28 -18.16
C VAL A 76 -1.99 -13.45 -19.23
N SER A 77 -2.25 -14.67 -19.70
CA SER A 77 -3.31 -14.90 -20.69
C SER A 77 -4.69 -14.54 -20.15
N THR A 78 -4.97 -14.91 -18.90
CA THR A 78 -6.24 -14.57 -18.25
C THR A 78 -6.41 -13.07 -18.07
N TRP A 79 -5.32 -12.36 -17.74
CA TRP A 79 -5.32 -10.90 -17.68
C TRP A 79 -5.64 -10.28 -19.03
N LEU A 80 -4.87 -10.62 -20.07
CA LEU A 80 -4.97 -10.00 -21.40
C LEU A 80 -6.31 -10.28 -22.09
N ASN A 81 -6.87 -11.48 -21.92
CA ASN A 81 -8.08 -11.90 -22.63
C ASN A 81 -9.38 -11.56 -21.89
N ASN A 82 -9.32 -11.15 -20.62
CA ASN A 82 -10.52 -11.01 -19.80
C ASN A 82 -10.38 -9.93 -18.71
N ALA A 83 -9.54 -10.15 -17.70
CA ALA A 83 -9.59 -9.36 -16.46
C ALA A 83 -9.25 -7.87 -16.68
N THR A 84 -8.38 -7.55 -17.65
CA THR A 84 -8.00 -6.17 -17.98
C THR A 84 -9.18 -5.30 -18.45
N HIS A 85 -10.27 -5.89 -18.94
CA HIS A 85 -11.47 -5.19 -19.42
C HIS A 85 -12.42 -4.78 -18.28
N HIS A 86 -12.15 -5.22 -17.05
CA HIS A 86 -12.97 -4.94 -15.88
C HIS A 86 -12.21 -4.16 -14.80
N ALA A 87 -10.90 -4.02 -14.94
CA ALA A 87 -10.05 -3.30 -14.01
C ALA A 87 -9.97 -1.81 -14.37
N THR A 88 -10.66 -0.96 -13.61
CA THR A 88 -10.56 0.50 -13.74
C THR A 88 -9.42 1.01 -12.86
N PRO A 89 -8.43 1.75 -13.40
CA PRO A 89 -7.36 2.33 -12.60
C PRO A 89 -7.89 3.12 -11.40
N ALA A 90 -7.35 2.82 -10.23
CA ALA A 90 -7.73 3.40 -8.95
C ALA A 90 -6.48 3.88 -8.22
N GLN A 91 -6.58 5.05 -7.59
CA GLN A 91 -5.51 5.69 -6.81
C GLN A 91 -5.26 4.96 -5.48
N CYS A 92 -4.81 3.71 -5.58
CA CYS A 92 -4.39 2.86 -4.48
C CYS A 92 -3.02 2.24 -4.75
N HIS A 93 -2.28 2.05 -3.67
CA HIS A 93 -1.01 1.37 -3.61
C HIS A 93 -1.17 0.07 -2.85
N SER A 94 -0.97 -1.02 -3.56
CA SER A 94 -1.07 -2.37 -3.04
C SER A 94 0.16 -2.68 -2.20
N HIS A 95 0.00 -2.54 -0.89
CA HIS A 95 1.04 -2.69 0.11
C HIS A 95 1.02 -4.11 0.68
N ASN A 96 2.18 -4.60 1.14
CA ASN A 96 2.34 -5.95 1.68
C ASN A 96 1.89 -7.07 0.72
N ASP A 97 2.09 -6.89 -0.58
CA ASP A 97 1.56 -7.80 -1.60
C ASP A 97 2.18 -9.20 -1.57
N TYR A 98 3.36 -9.34 -0.97
CA TYR A 98 4.11 -10.59 -0.85
C TYR A 98 3.33 -11.71 -0.14
N TRP A 99 2.38 -11.39 0.76
CA TRP A 99 1.52 -12.39 1.41
C TRP A 99 0.55 -13.05 0.44
N ARG A 100 0.25 -12.42 -0.70
CA ARG A 100 -0.73 -12.93 -1.65
C ARG A 100 -0.10 -14.00 -2.55
N PRO A 101 -0.88 -15.03 -2.93
CA PRO A 101 -0.40 -16.05 -3.85
C PRO A 101 0.09 -15.47 -5.18
N VAL A 102 -0.66 -14.51 -5.73
CA VAL A 102 -0.35 -13.79 -6.99
C VAL A 102 -0.34 -12.27 -6.77
N PRO A 103 0.76 -11.71 -6.23
CA PRO A 103 0.89 -10.30 -5.82
C PRO A 103 0.40 -9.31 -6.89
N LEU A 104 1.07 -9.29 -8.05
CA LEU A 104 0.79 -8.41 -9.19
C LEU A 104 -0.67 -8.48 -9.65
N PHE A 105 -1.16 -9.68 -9.96
CA PHE A 105 -2.50 -9.86 -10.51
C PHE A 105 -3.61 -9.52 -9.50
N SER A 106 -3.36 -9.73 -8.20
CA SER A 106 -4.30 -9.32 -7.16
C SER A 106 -4.51 -7.81 -7.16
N ALA A 107 -3.42 -7.03 -7.24
CA ALA A 107 -3.48 -5.57 -7.30
C ALA A 107 -4.11 -5.07 -8.61
N LEU A 108 -3.66 -5.61 -9.75
CA LEU A 108 -4.19 -5.23 -11.06
C LEU A 108 -5.68 -5.56 -11.21
N SER A 109 -6.14 -6.70 -10.68
CA SER A 109 -7.56 -7.11 -10.78
C SER A 109 -8.54 -6.15 -10.13
N VAL A 110 -8.08 -5.35 -9.16
CA VAL A 110 -8.89 -4.30 -8.54
C VAL A 110 -8.53 -2.91 -9.07
N GLY A 111 -7.58 -2.78 -10.00
CA GLY A 111 -7.22 -1.50 -10.59
C GLY A 111 -6.18 -0.69 -9.82
N CYS A 112 -5.53 -1.21 -8.78
CA CYS A 112 -4.50 -0.42 -8.10
C CYS A 112 -3.35 -0.05 -9.04
N VAL A 113 -3.05 1.25 -9.10
CA VAL A 113 -1.99 1.82 -9.95
C VAL A 113 -0.63 1.83 -9.27
N GLY A 114 -0.56 1.53 -7.96
CA GLY A 114 0.69 1.34 -7.24
C GLY A 114 0.81 -0.09 -6.69
N ILE A 115 2.01 -0.66 -6.76
CA ILE A 115 2.31 -2.00 -6.26
C ILE A 115 3.67 -1.97 -5.56
N GLU A 116 3.77 -2.62 -4.41
CA GLU A 116 5.02 -2.79 -3.66
C GLU A 116 5.67 -4.16 -3.89
N ALA A 117 7.00 -4.15 -3.93
CA ALA A 117 7.83 -5.35 -3.84
C ALA A 117 8.94 -5.14 -2.81
N ASP A 118 8.84 -5.83 -1.67
CA ASP A 118 9.90 -5.90 -0.65
C ASP A 118 11.01 -6.83 -1.14
N VAL A 119 12.19 -6.28 -1.46
CA VAL A 119 13.26 -7.00 -2.15
C VAL A 119 14.48 -7.21 -1.26
N TRP A 120 14.96 -8.46 -1.24
CA TRP A 120 16.19 -8.89 -0.60
C TRP A 120 17.16 -9.49 -1.63
N LEU A 121 18.42 -9.05 -1.60
CA LEU A 121 19.50 -9.70 -2.33
C LEU A 121 20.00 -10.93 -1.55
N ARG A 122 19.90 -12.11 -2.16
CA ARG A 122 20.40 -13.38 -1.63
C ARG A 122 21.00 -14.21 -2.75
N ASP A 123 22.25 -14.61 -2.60
CA ASP A 123 22.99 -15.45 -3.56
C ASP A 123 22.89 -14.95 -5.01
N GLY A 124 22.95 -13.62 -5.20
CA GLY A 124 22.86 -12.96 -6.51
C GLY A 124 21.44 -12.80 -7.08
N ASN A 125 20.41 -13.28 -6.38
CA ASN A 125 19.01 -13.18 -6.78
C ASN A 125 18.24 -12.17 -5.92
N LEU A 126 17.23 -11.53 -6.51
CA LEU A 126 16.32 -10.62 -5.83
C LEU A 126 15.06 -11.38 -5.39
N LEU A 127 15.04 -11.80 -4.13
CA LEU A 127 13.90 -12.50 -3.50
C LEU A 127 12.90 -11.49 -2.95
N VAL A 128 11.62 -11.86 -2.94
CA VAL A 128 10.53 -11.00 -2.47
C VAL A 128 9.95 -11.51 -1.14
N GLY A 129 9.87 -10.62 -0.15
CA GLY A 129 9.24 -10.86 1.15
C GLY A 129 9.59 -9.76 2.15
N HIS A 130 8.77 -9.56 3.19
CA HIS A 130 9.02 -8.49 4.16
C HIS A 130 10.12 -8.80 5.16
N ASP A 131 10.17 -10.07 5.60
CA ASP A 131 11.20 -10.56 6.52
C ASP A 131 11.95 -11.71 5.88
N GLU A 132 13.21 -11.92 6.29
CA GLU A 132 14.06 -13.01 5.79
C GLU A 132 13.42 -14.39 5.91
N ALA A 133 12.63 -14.63 6.97
CA ALA A 133 11.94 -15.89 7.21
C ALA A 133 10.82 -16.19 6.20
N SER A 134 10.35 -15.17 5.46
CA SER A 134 9.30 -15.30 4.45
C SER A 134 9.84 -15.56 3.03
N LEU A 135 11.17 -15.53 2.86
CA LEU A 135 11.81 -15.66 1.56
C LEU A 135 11.71 -17.08 1.01
N SER A 136 11.49 -17.16 -0.30
CA SER A 136 11.47 -18.42 -1.04
C SER A 136 12.24 -18.24 -2.35
N LEU A 137 13.06 -19.23 -2.72
CA LEU A 137 13.87 -19.20 -3.93
C LEU A 137 13.04 -19.07 -5.22
N ASN A 138 11.76 -19.45 -5.18
CA ASN A 138 10.85 -19.38 -6.33
C ASN A 138 10.11 -18.03 -6.43
N ARG A 139 10.18 -17.19 -5.39
CA ARG A 139 9.49 -15.90 -5.30
C ARG A 139 10.50 -14.77 -5.47
N THR A 140 10.78 -14.46 -6.72
CA THR A 140 11.76 -13.45 -7.13
C THR A 140 11.06 -12.21 -7.67
N LEU A 141 11.77 -11.08 -7.72
CA LEU A 141 11.29 -9.85 -8.33
C LEU A 141 10.90 -10.09 -9.81
N GLU A 142 11.71 -10.83 -10.55
CA GLU A 142 11.43 -11.23 -11.94
C GLU A 142 10.16 -12.07 -12.04
N SER A 143 10.10 -13.19 -11.30
CA SER A 143 9.01 -14.16 -11.43
C SER A 143 7.65 -13.62 -11.01
N LEU A 144 7.61 -12.73 -10.01
CA LEU A 144 6.37 -12.18 -9.47
C LEU A 144 5.92 -10.88 -10.15
N TYR A 145 6.85 -10.05 -10.63
CA TYR A 145 6.54 -8.71 -11.14
C TYR A 145 7.09 -8.46 -12.55
N LEU A 146 8.41 -8.51 -12.77
CA LEU A 146 8.99 -7.99 -14.01
C LEU A 146 8.64 -8.84 -15.24
N ASP A 147 8.77 -10.17 -15.16
CA ASP A 147 8.40 -11.08 -16.25
C ASP A 147 6.93 -10.98 -16.65
N PRO A 148 5.96 -11.09 -15.71
CA PRO A 148 4.55 -10.96 -16.07
C PRO A 148 4.22 -9.54 -16.57
N LEU A 149 4.79 -8.47 -16.02
CA LEU A 149 4.60 -7.11 -16.53
C LEU A 149 5.10 -6.98 -17.97
N GLN A 150 6.31 -7.45 -18.27
CA GLN A 150 6.86 -7.39 -19.61
C GLN A 150 5.97 -8.16 -20.61
N LYS A 151 5.46 -9.34 -20.24
CA LYS A 151 4.56 -10.13 -21.08
C LYS A 151 3.21 -9.44 -21.31
N ILE A 152 2.62 -8.82 -20.27
CA ILE A 152 1.39 -8.03 -20.39
C ILE A 152 1.63 -6.87 -21.36
N LEU A 153 2.68 -6.08 -21.15
CA LEU A 153 2.98 -4.92 -21.98
C LEU A 153 3.30 -5.30 -23.43
N ASN A 154 4.03 -6.39 -23.66
CA ASN A 154 4.24 -6.94 -25.00
C ASN A 154 2.92 -7.34 -25.67
N GLY A 155 2.03 -8.04 -24.96
CA GLY A 155 0.71 -8.40 -25.49
C GLY A 155 -0.14 -7.17 -25.83
N ARG A 156 -0.14 -6.17 -24.95
CA ARG A 156 -0.84 -4.89 -25.17
C ARG A 156 -0.24 -4.07 -26.32
N ASN A 157 1.04 -4.21 -26.62
CA ASN A 157 1.76 -3.37 -27.59
C ASN A 157 2.26 -4.13 -28.83
N HIS A 158 1.80 -5.37 -29.08
CA HIS A 158 2.24 -6.20 -30.21
C HIS A 158 2.05 -5.52 -31.59
N GLU A 159 0.95 -4.77 -31.77
CA GLU A 159 0.68 -4.04 -33.01
C GLU A 159 1.51 -2.75 -33.16
N VAL A 160 1.97 -2.17 -32.05
CA VAL A 160 2.78 -0.94 -32.03
C VAL A 160 4.20 -1.22 -32.54
N THR A 161 4.67 -2.46 -32.42
CA THR A 161 5.96 -2.92 -32.95
C THR A 161 5.98 -3.21 -34.46
N GLU A 162 4.83 -3.40 -35.12
CA GLU A 162 4.79 -3.73 -36.55
C GLU A 162 4.65 -2.51 -37.48
N LYS A 163 4.33 -1.33 -36.95
CA LYS A 163 4.26 -0.08 -37.72
C LYS A 163 5.24 0.93 -37.16
N ASN A 164 6.39 1.06 -37.83
CA ASN A 164 7.43 2.06 -37.59
C ASN A 164 6.88 3.44 -37.19
N ASN A 165 6.75 3.70 -35.90
CA ASN A 165 6.54 5.05 -35.38
C ASN A 165 7.15 5.17 -33.99
N ALA A 166 8.34 5.77 -33.93
CA ALA A 166 9.01 6.18 -32.70
C ALA A 166 8.21 7.19 -31.84
N ASN A 167 7.04 7.64 -32.33
CA ASN A 167 6.14 8.61 -31.70
C ASN A 167 4.89 7.98 -31.05
N LEU A 168 4.78 6.65 -30.96
CA LEU A 168 3.60 6.02 -30.34
C LEU A 168 3.78 5.84 -28.83
N THR A 169 2.91 6.52 -28.07
CA THR A 169 2.71 6.30 -26.64
C THR A 169 2.41 4.82 -26.39
N ARG A 170 3.25 4.16 -25.60
CA ARG A 170 3.05 2.75 -25.25
C ARG A 170 1.83 2.60 -24.35
N ARG A 171 1.00 1.60 -24.64
CA ARG A 171 -0.21 1.28 -23.87
C ARG A 171 0.16 0.65 -22.53
N GLY A 172 -0.51 1.10 -21.48
CA GLY A 172 -0.47 0.60 -20.11
C GLY A 172 -1.04 -0.80 -19.93
N VAL A 173 -1.03 -1.27 -18.68
CA VAL A 173 -1.53 -2.60 -18.30
C VAL A 173 -3.05 -2.70 -18.27
N PHE A 174 -3.75 -1.56 -18.12
CA PHE A 174 -5.20 -1.47 -18.02
C PHE A 174 -5.83 -1.16 -19.37
N SER A 175 -6.72 -2.04 -19.85
CA SER A 175 -7.32 -1.86 -21.17
C SER A 175 -8.37 -0.75 -21.25
N LEU A 176 -8.93 -0.35 -20.11
CA LEU A 176 -9.92 0.72 -20.02
C LEU A 176 -9.28 2.12 -20.09
N GLN A 177 -7.97 2.22 -19.87
CA GLN A 177 -7.23 3.47 -19.91
C GLN A 177 -5.78 3.20 -20.36
N ASP A 178 -5.52 3.38 -21.65
CA ASP A 178 -4.25 3.04 -22.29
C ASP A 178 -3.05 3.88 -21.81
N ASP A 179 -3.28 5.07 -21.30
CA ASP A 179 -2.24 5.96 -20.77
C ASP A 179 -2.02 5.81 -19.26
N ALA A 180 -2.77 4.93 -18.59
CA ALA A 180 -2.60 4.69 -17.15
C ALA A 180 -1.23 4.08 -16.88
N GLN A 181 -0.41 4.83 -16.13
CA GLN A 181 0.89 4.37 -15.67
C GLN A 181 0.73 3.50 -14.42
N LEU A 182 1.50 2.43 -14.35
CA LEU A 182 1.65 1.59 -13.17
C LEU A 182 2.92 2.01 -12.42
N ILE A 183 2.86 2.15 -11.11
CA ILE A 183 4.01 2.39 -10.25
C ILE A 183 4.41 1.07 -9.59
N LEU A 184 5.62 0.59 -9.87
CA LEU A 184 6.27 -0.48 -9.13
C LEU A 184 7.25 0.14 -8.12
N LEU A 185 6.88 0.11 -6.84
CA LEU A 185 7.74 0.53 -5.75
C LEU A 185 8.57 -0.66 -5.27
N ILE A 186 9.89 -0.53 -5.38
CA ILE A 186 10.87 -1.51 -4.92
C ILE A 186 11.36 -1.06 -3.55
N ASP A 187 10.88 -1.71 -2.50
CA ASP A 187 11.30 -1.47 -1.12
C ASP A 187 12.52 -2.36 -0.81
N VAL A 188 13.70 -1.75 -0.79
CA VAL A 188 14.97 -2.47 -0.60
C VAL A 188 15.16 -2.81 0.88
N LYS A 189 15.22 -4.10 1.21
CA LYS A 189 15.38 -4.57 2.60
C LYS A 189 16.80 -4.97 2.98
N SER A 190 17.62 -5.37 2.01
CA SER A 190 19.05 -5.66 2.17
C SER A 190 19.92 -4.40 1.98
N ASP A 191 21.25 -4.56 1.89
CA ASP A 191 22.16 -3.46 1.58
C ASP A 191 21.86 -2.89 0.19
N ALA A 192 21.47 -1.62 0.13
CA ALA A 192 21.09 -0.96 -1.10
C ALA A 192 22.25 -0.80 -2.10
N LYS A 193 23.50 -0.66 -1.64
CA LYS A 193 24.67 -0.52 -2.51
C LYS A 193 24.93 -1.78 -3.31
N GLU A 194 24.63 -2.95 -2.74
CA GLU A 194 24.75 -4.23 -3.41
C GLU A 194 23.47 -4.59 -4.19
N THR A 195 22.30 -4.28 -3.62
CA THR A 195 20.98 -4.69 -4.14
C THR A 195 20.56 -3.88 -5.36
N TRP A 196 20.71 -2.55 -5.32
CA TRP A 196 20.22 -1.65 -6.38
C TRP A 196 20.87 -1.88 -7.75
N PRO A 197 22.19 -2.15 -7.88
CA PRO A 197 22.77 -2.54 -9.16
C PRO A 197 22.09 -3.78 -9.78
N VAL A 198 21.68 -4.75 -8.96
CA VAL A 198 20.99 -5.95 -9.44
C VAL A 198 19.58 -5.60 -9.94
N VAL A 199 18.88 -4.71 -9.22
CA VAL A 199 17.57 -4.18 -9.65
C VAL A 199 17.68 -3.53 -11.02
N LEU A 200 18.66 -2.62 -11.21
CA LEU A 200 18.84 -1.93 -12.49
C LEU A 200 19.12 -2.88 -13.65
N ARG A 201 19.88 -3.97 -13.41
CA ARG A 201 20.11 -5.02 -14.41
C ARG A 201 18.82 -5.78 -14.76
N GLN A 202 18.01 -6.16 -13.77
CA GLN A 202 16.75 -6.86 -14.02
C GLN A 202 15.71 -5.99 -14.73
N LEU A 203 15.85 -4.66 -14.68
CA LEU A 203 14.99 -3.71 -15.40
C LEU A 203 15.37 -3.54 -16.88
N GLU A 204 16.55 -3.97 -17.32
CA GLU A 204 17.04 -3.79 -18.70
C GLU A 204 16.05 -4.28 -19.77
N PRO A 205 15.41 -5.46 -19.65
CA PRO A 205 14.46 -5.93 -20.66
C PRO A 205 13.20 -5.07 -20.81
N LEU A 206 12.84 -4.28 -19.79
CA LEU A 206 11.74 -3.30 -19.85
C LEU A 206 12.23 -1.97 -20.42
N ARG A 207 13.46 -1.58 -20.08
CA ARG A 207 14.15 -0.37 -20.57
C ARG A 207 14.37 -0.40 -22.08
N GLU A 208 14.95 -1.48 -22.61
CA GLU A 208 15.18 -1.69 -24.05
C GLU A 208 13.88 -1.61 -24.88
N LYS A 209 12.76 -1.94 -24.25
CA LYS A 209 11.43 -1.90 -24.88
C LYS A 209 10.72 -0.57 -24.70
N HIS A 210 11.34 0.43 -24.06
CA HIS A 210 10.75 1.74 -23.74
C HIS A 210 9.45 1.63 -22.92
N TYR A 211 9.41 0.71 -21.96
CA TYR A 211 8.29 0.59 -21.03
C TYR A 211 8.50 1.35 -19.73
N LEU A 212 9.72 1.82 -19.46
CA LEU A 212 10.05 2.59 -18.26
C LEU A 212 9.91 4.08 -18.51
N THR A 213 9.21 4.76 -17.61
CA THR A 213 9.15 6.22 -17.57
C THR A 213 10.53 6.73 -17.22
N SER A 214 11.01 7.73 -17.96
CA SER A 214 12.35 8.26 -17.77
C SER A 214 12.36 9.77 -17.67
N HIS A 215 13.41 10.29 -17.06
CA HIS A 215 13.79 11.70 -17.12
C HIS A 215 14.93 11.86 -18.11
N ASN A 216 14.91 12.91 -18.92
CA ASN A 216 16.01 13.26 -19.78
C ASN A 216 16.17 14.79 -19.89
N SER A 217 17.30 15.31 -19.40
CA SER A 217 17.59 16.75 -19.39
C SER A 217 18.03 17.29 -20.76
N SER A 218 18.48 16.42 -21.67
CA SER A 218 18.93 16.79 -23.03
C SER A 218 17.77 16.96 -24.02
N ALA A 219 16.53 16.69 -23.59
CA ALA A 219 15.33 17.00 -24.39
C ALA A 219 15.17 18.52 -24.52
N SER A 220 15.29 19.03 -25.76
CA SER A 220 15.38 20.46 -26.07
C SER A 220 14.19 21.28 -25.50
N SER A 221 14.51 22.11 -24.51
CA SER A 221 13.93 23.36 -23.98
C SER A 221 12.42 23.66 -23.95
N ASN A 222 11.50 22.91 -24.53
CA ASN A 222 10.05 23.16 -24.42
C ASN A 222 9.17 21.90 -24.50
N THR A 223 9.75 20.70 -24.51
CA THR A 223 9.03 19.43 -24.54
C THR A 223 9.46 18.62 -23.33
N GLU A 224 8.50 18.00 -22.65
CA GLU A 224 8.58 17.45 -21.29
C GLU A 224 9.93 16.79 -20.94
N LYS A 225 10.53 17.24 -19.82
CA LYS A 225 11.72 16.62 -19.21
C LYS A 225 11.45 15.19 -18.72
N HIS A 226 10.18 14.77 -18.68
CA HIS A 226 9.73 13.42 -18.41
C HIS A 226 9.26 12.78 -19.71
N LEU A 227 9.75 11.59 -20.00
CA LEU A 227 9.29 10.73 -21.09
C LEU A 227 8.34 9.69 -20.47
N PRO A 228 7.01 9.93 -20.48
CA PRO A 228 6.06 9.02 -19.87
C PRO A 228 6.05 7.66 -20.58
N ALA A 229 6.01 6.60 -19.80
CA ALA A 229 5.83 5.24 -20.28
C ALA A 229 4.91 4.43 -19.32
N PRO A 230 4.45 3.24 -19.72
CA PRO A 230 3.53 2.42 -18.94
C PRO A 230 3.94 2.11 -17.49
N LEU A 231 5.24 2.05 -17.21
CA LEU A 231 5.76 1.68 -15.89
C LEU A 231 6.63 2.81 -15.33
N ILE A 232 6.38 3.17 -14.08
CA ILE A 232 7.24 4.02 -13.26
C ILE A 232 7.86 3.12 -12.20
N VAL A 233 9.19 3.12 -12.08
CA VAL A 233 9.88 2.37 -11.03
C VAL A 233 10.33 3.34 -9.95
N VAL A 234 9.92 3.08 -8.70
CA VAL A 234 10.26 3.93 -7.55
C VAL A 234 11.05 3.09 -6.54
N GLY A 235 12.23 3.56 -6.13
CA GLY A 235 13.02 2.93 -5.07
C GLY A 235 12.69 3.51 -3.69
N SER A 236 12.60 2.64 -2.69
CA SER A 236 12.33 2.98 -1.28
C SER A 236 13.08 2.03 -0.33
N GLY A 237 12.73 2.02 0.96
CA GLY A 237 13.34 1.15 1.97
C GLY A 237 14.72 1.64 2.41
N ASN A 238 15.71 0.75 2.42
CA ASN A 238 17.11 1.06 2.73
C ASN A 238 17.84 1.80 1.60
N LEU A 239 17.18 2.06 0.46
CA LEU A 239 17.75 2.86 -0.61
C LEU A 239 17.79 4.33 -0.20
N ASP A 240 18.97 4.93 -0.21
CA ASP A 240 19.14 6.39 -0.07
C ASP A 240 19.36 7.06 -1.44
N MET A 241 19.11 8.37 -1.49
CA MET A 241 19.25 9.17 -2.71
C MET A 241 20.69 9.13 -3.27
N ALA A 242 21.70 9.09 -2.39
CA ALA A 242 23.10 9.04 -2.79
C ALA A 242 23.44 7.74 -3.52
N THR A 243 22.95 6.60 -3.03
CA THR A 243 23.12 5.28 -3.63
C THR A 243 22.37 5.18 -4.95
N LEU A 244 21.17 5.75 -5.04
CA LEU A 244 20.41 5.82 -6.29
C LEU A 244 21.17 6.62 -7.37
N ILE A 245 21.70 7.79 -7.03
CA ILE A 245 22.50 8.64 -7.94
C ILE A 245 23.81 7.96 -8.35
N ALA A 246 24.56 7.41 -7.39
CA ALA A 246 25.87 6.81 -7.64
C ALA A 246 25.79 5.67 -8.67
N ASN A 247 24.71 4.89 -8.64
CA ASN A 247 24.49 3.78 -9.58
C ASN A 247 24.17 4.19 -11.02
N HIS A 248 23.96 5.49 -11.28
CA HIS A 248 23.78 6.04 -12.63
C HIS A 248 25.01 6.83 -13.10
N SER A 249 26.00 7.05 -12.23
CA SER A 249 27.07 8.03 -12.49
C SER A 249 28.30 7.49 -13.23
N ASP A 250 28.40 6.18 -13.50
CA ASP A 250 29.65 5.59 -14.00
C ASP A 250 29.50 4.41 -15.00
N THR A 251 28.27 3.94 -15.28
CA THR A 251 28.08 2.60 -15.87
C THR A 251 27.18 2.52 -17.10
N THR A 252 26.52 3.61 -17.51
CA THR A 252 25.66 3.61 -18.69
C THR A 252 26.18 4.60 -19.73
N ALA A 253 26.09 4.24 -21.01
CA ALA A 253 26.40 5.16 -22.12
C ALA A 253 25.45 6.37 -22.21
N MET A 254 24.57 6.54 -21.22
CA MET A 254 23.42 7.44 -21.20
C MET A 254 23.62 8.73 -20.39
N GLY A 255 24.78 8.91 -19.74
CA GLY A 255 25.13 10.11 -18.98
C GLY A 255 24.96 9.97 -17.46
N THR A 256 25.07 11.08 -16.74
CA THR A 256 24.88 11.14 -15.28
C THR A 256 23.40 10.97 -14.88
N TYR A 257 23.11 10.71 -13.60
CA TYR A 257 21.73 10.65 -13.10
C TYR A 257 20.91 11.89 -13.48
N ASN A 258 21.49 13.09 -13.36
CA ASN A 258 20.80 14.33 -13.70
C ASN A 258 20.55 14.48 -15.21
N GLU A 259 21.30 13.75 -16.04
CA GLU A 259 21.11 13.75 -17.48
C GLU A 259 20.04 12.78 -17.92
N TYR A 260 20.07 11.56 -17.40
CA TYR A 260 19.11 10.50 -17.67
C TYR A 260 18.92 9.57 -16.47
N HIS A 261 17.67 9.22 -16.19
CA HIS A 261 17.34 8.09 -15.32
C HIS A 261 15.93 7.56 -15.62
N ASP A 262 15.67 6.29 -15.32
CA ASP A 262 14.35 5.64 -15.46
C ASP A 262 13.86 4.97 -14.17
N THR A 263 14.51 5.35 -13.06
CA THR A 263 14.08 5.02 -11.71
C THR A 263 14.00 6.29 -10.88
N PHE A 264 13.02 6.35 -10.00
CA PHE A 264 12.70 7.52 -9.18
C PHE A 264 12.83 7.16 -7.70
N PHE A 265 12.90 8.16 -6.85
CA PHE A 265 12.99 7.99 -5.41
C PHE A 265 11.62 8.18 -4.74
N ASP A 266 11.37 7.45 -3.64
CA ASP A 266 10.27 7.70 -2.72
C ASP A 266 10.71 8.73 -1.67
N ALA A 267 10.26 9.98 -1.83
CA ALA A 267 10.70 11.05 -0.96
C ALA A 267 10.15 10.89 0.47
N PRO A 268 10.95 11.15 1.52
CA PRO A 268 10.48 11.12 2.90
C PRO A 268 9.52 12.30 3.17
N LEU A 269 8.21 12.03 3.23
CA LEU A 269 7.16 13.05 3.40
C LEU A 269 7.32 13.85 4.71
N ASN A 270 7.91 13.25 5.75
CA ASN A 270 8.17 13.93 7.02
C ASN A 270 9.28 14.99 6.93
N ASP A 271 10.20 14.85 5.97
CA ASP A 271 11.38 15.70 5.83
C ASP A 271 11.17 16.78 4.75
N LEU A 272 10.00 16.78 4.10
CA LEU A 272 9.67 17.82 3.13
C LEU A 272 9.46 19.16 3.83
N PRO A 273 10.00 20.25 3.27
CA PRO A 273 9.84 21.57 3.85
C PRO A 273 8.40 22.06 3.62
N ALA A 274 8.00 23.13 4.32
CA ALA A 274 6.66 23.69 4.17
C ALA A 274 6.36 24.08 2.71
N ALA A 275 5.09 24.01 2.32
CA ALA A 275 4.68 24.40 0.98
C ALA A 275 5.20 25.82 0.64
N ASN A 276 5.66 26.00 -0.60
CA ASN A 276 6.29 27.23 -1.13
C ASN A 276 7.75 27.49 -0.69
N THR A 277 8.42 26.51 -0.09
CA THR A 277 9.88 26.58 0.20
C THR A 277 10.67 25.55 -0.59
N THR A 278 10.37 25.44 -1.90
CA THR A 278 10.87 24.36 -2.79
C THR A 278 12.40 24.30 -2.92
N ASN A 279 13.11 25.39 -2.64
CA ASN A 279 14.58 25.44 -2.69
C ASN A 279 15.28 24.78 -1.48
N GLN A 280 14.52 24.27 -0.51
CA GLN A 280 15.05 23.71 0.74
C GLN A 280 15.15 22.18 0.73
N THR A 281 14.91 21.53 -0.40
CA THR A 281 14.97 20.07 -0.52
C THR A 281 15.55 19.63 -1.85
N GLN A 282 16.16 18.45 -1.86
CA GLN A 282 16.66 17.81 -3.08
C GLN A 282 15.54 17.12 -3.88
N TYR A 283 14.37 16.87 -3.27
CA TYR A 283 13.27 16.11 -3.89
C TYR A 283 12.37 17.01 -4.73
N ASN A 284 12.05 16.59 -5.95
CA ASN A 284 11.11 17.24 -6.84
C ASN A 284 10.59 16.26 -7.90
N SER A 285 9.66 16.69 -8.75
CA SER A 285 9.05 15.81 -9.76
C SER A 285 10.05 15.15 -10.71
N THR A 286 11.24 15.72 -10.93
CA THR A 286 12.25 15.13 -11.82
C THR A 286 12.84 13.85 -11.26
N ASN A 287 13.03 13.76 -9.94
CA ASN A 287 13.74 12.64 -9.32
C ASN A 287 12.87 11.78 -8.40
N SER A 288 11.69 12.26 -8.01
CA SER A 288 10.78 11.58 -7.10
C SER A 288 9.36 11.60 -7.64
N VAL A 289 8.59 10.56 -7.31
CA VAL A 289 7.17 10.45 -7.69
C VAL A 289 6.29 10.42 -6.46
N TYR A 290 6.60 9.52 -5.52
CA TYR A 290 5.94 9.48 -4.23
C TYR A 290 6.61 10.40 -3.21
N ALA A 291 5.80 10.81 -2.24
CA ALA A 291 6.27 11.27 -0.95
C ALA A 291 5.55 10.46 0.15
N SER A 292 6.29 9.65 0.88
CA SER A 292 5.74 8.66 1.81
C SER A 292 6.11 8.95 3.27
N ALA A 293 5.19 8.68 4.19
CA ALA A 293 5.46 8.61 5.63
C ALA A 293 4.68 7.49 6.32
N SER A 294 5.22 7.00 7.43
CA SER A 294 4.45 6.15 8.34
C SER A 294 3.30 6.94 8.94
N PHE A 295 2.07 6.49 8.74
CA PHE A 295 0.88 7.06 9.38
C PHE A 295 1.03 7.10 10.91
N ASN A 296 1.48 5.99 11.50
CA ASN A 296 1.63 5.85 12.93
C ASN A 296 2.71 6.77 13.53
N GLN A 297 3.79 7.05 12.80
CA GLN A 297 4.83 7.96 13.28
C GLN A 297 4.49 9.42 12.98
N ALA A 298 3.90 9.71 11.81
CA ALA A 298 3.57 11.06 11.39
C ALA A 298 2.32 11.60 12.10
N ILE A 299 1.22 10.86 12.08
CA ILE A 299 -0.09 11.32 12.57
C ILE A 299 -0.42 10.73 13.94
N GLY A 300 -0.02 9.48 14.17
CA GLY A 300 -0.26 8.78 15.42
C GLY A 300 -1.70 8.28 15.59
N CYS A 301 -2.13 8.17 16.83
CA CYS A 301 -3.40 7.56 17.19
C CYS A 301 -4.61 8.44 16.81
N VAL A 302 -5.61 7.88 16.13
CA VAL A 302 -6.87 8.57 15.78
C VAL A 302 -8.10 7.79 16.27
N ARG A 303 -7.95 7.02 17.36
CA ARG A 303 -9.01 6.19 17.96
C ARG A 303 -10.32 6.94 18.24
N PHE A 304 -10.24 8.23 18.58
CA PHE A 304 -11.42 9.06 18.87
C PHE A 304 -11.74 10.01 17.71
N GLY A 305 -11.29 9.67 16.51
CA GLY A 305 -11.28 10.57 15.38
C GLY A 305 -9.97 11.32 15.23
N PHE A 306 -9.85 12.05 14.12
CA PHE A 306 -8.75 12.97 13.89
C PHE A 306 -9.01 14.25 14.66
N SER A 307 -8.07 14.65 15.51
CA SER A 307 -8.06 16.01 16.05
C SER A 307 -7.83 17.05 14.96
N GLN A 308 -8.19 18.30 15.22
CA GLN A 308 -7.92 19.40 14.30
C GLN A 308 -6.43 19.51 13.95
N THR A 309 -5.55 19.41 14.94
CA THR A 309 -4.10 19.45 14.74
C THR A 309 -3.60 18.29 13.86
N GLN A 310 -4.18 17.09 13.99
CA GLN A 310 -3.83 15.96 13.12
C GLN A 310 -4.28 16.20 11.67
N ARG A 311 -5.49 16.74 11.46
CA ARG A 311 -5.97 17.12 10.11
C ARG A 311 -5.08 18.19 9.49
N GLU A 312 -4.76 19.24 10.25
CA GLU A 312 -3.85 20.30 9.83
C GLU A 312 -2.47 19.75 9.47
N LYS A 313 -1.95 18.78 10.24
CA LYS A 313 -0.70 18.10 9.93
C LYS A 313 -0.77 17.34 8.61
N VAL A 314 -1.79 16.49 8.40
CA VAL A 314 -1.99 15.78 7.12
C VAL A 314 -2.06 16.78 5.97
N ARG A 315 -2.88 17.82 6.10
CA ARG A 315 -3.05 18.85 5.07
C ARG A 315 -1.75 19.56 4.74
N SER A 316 -0.95 19.92 5.75
CA SER A 316 0.34 20.58 5.54
C SER A 316 1.34 19.67 4.80
N GLN A 317 1.40 18.39 5.14
CA GLN A 317 2.27 17.41 4.47
C GLN A 317 1.82 17.17 3.03
N VAL A 318 0.51 17.02 2.80
CA VAL A 318 -0.07 16.88 1.47
C VAL A 318 0.27 18.10 0.60
N GLN A 319 0.11 19.32 1.13
CA GLN A 319 0.42 20.55 0.41
C GLN A 319 1.92 20.67 0.09
N ALA A 320 2.80 20.30 1.04
CA ALA A 320 4.24 20.28 0.82
C ALA A 320 4.62 19.37 -0.36
N ALA A 321 4.17 18.10 -0.34
CA ALA A 321 4.41 17.15 -1.42
C ALA A 321 3.86 17.64 -2.77
N LYS A 322 2.60 18.10 -2.80
CA LYS A 322 1.95 18.58 -4.02
C LYS A 322 2.65 19.82 -4.59
N SER A 323 3.19 20.70 -3.75
CA SER A 323 3.98 21.87 -4.22
C SER A 323 5.27 21.50 -4.93
N LEU A 324 5.77 20.27 -4.74
CA LEU A 324 6.94 19.71 -5.41
C LEU A 324 6.56 18.80 -6.60
N GLY A 325 5.27 18.68 -6.91
CA GLY A 325 4.76 17.76 -7.94
C GLY A 325 4.75 16.29 -7.53
N LEU A 326 4.83 16.00 -6.22
CA LEU A 326 4.89 14.64 -5.68
C LEU A 326 3.50 14.17 -5.23
N GLN A 327 3.31 12.85 -5.23
CA GLN A 327 2.08 12.20 -4.80
C GLN A 327 2.19 11.78 -3.32
N PRO A 328 1.54 12.48 -2.37
CA PRO A 328 1.60 12.14 -0.96
C PRO A 328 0.87 10.83 -0.67
N ARG A 329 1.48 10.00 0.18
CA ARG A 329 0.91 8.75 0.67
C ARG A 329 1.36 8.43 2.10
N TYR A 330 0.58 7.60 2.79
CA TYR A 330 0.92 7.10 4.12
C TYR A 330 0.90 5.59 4.18
N TRP A 331 1.93 4.96 4.75
CA TRP A 331 2.00 3.52 5.02
C TRP A 331 1.81 3.22 6.51
N SER A 332 1.70 1.94 6.92
CA SER A 332 1.35 1.55 8.30
C SER A 332 0.00 2.14 8.77
N ILE A 333 -0.98 2.17 7.87
CA ILE A 333 -2.36 2.51 8.24
C ILE A 333 -2.95 1.29 8.97
N PRO A 334 -3.64 1.46 10.13
CA PRO A 334 -4.25 0.34 10.83
C PRO A 334 -5.25 -0.42 9.95
N ASP A 335 -5.06 -1.73 9.77
CA ASP A 335 -5.94 -2.56 8.92
C ASP A 335 -7.24 -2.98 9.59
N LEU A 336 -7.22 -3.05 10.92
CA LEU A 336 -8.35 -3.49 11.72
C LEU A 336 -8.59 -2.56 12.91
N PRO A 337 -9.85 -2.48 13.37
CA PRO A 337 -11.09 -2.99 12.75
C PRO A 337 -11.44 -2.29 11.42
N LEU A 338 -12.21 -2.96 10.54
CA LEU A 338 -12.50 -2.44 9.19
C LEU A 338 -13.12 -1.04 9.19
N LYS A 339 -14.09 -0.76 10.08
CA LYS A 339 -14.70 0.58 10.18
C LYS A 339 -13.70 1.67 10.58
N TYR A 340 -12.72 1.33 11.42
CA TYR A 340 -11.69 2.28 11.86
C TYR A 340 -10.74 2.60 10.71
N ARG A 341 -10.28 1.57 10.01
CA ARG A 341 -9.48 1.71 8.78
C ARG A 341 -10.20 2.53 7.73
N ASP A 342 -11.46 2.20 7.43
CA ASP A 342 -12.28 2.89 6.44
C ASP A 342 -12.49 4.37 6.80
N TYR A 343 -12.67 4.68 8.10
CA TYR A 343 -12.70 6.06 8.60
C TYR A 343 -11.37 6.77 8.31
N ILE A 344 -10.22 6.15 8.60
CA ILE A 344 -8.91 6.73 8.30
C ILE A 344 -8.74 6.97 6.80
N TRP A 345 -9.09 6.00 5.96
CA TRP A 345 -9.04 6.13 4.51
C TRP A 345 -9.91 7.29 4.00
N THR A 346 -11.13 7.43 4.55
CA THR A 346 -12.04 8.54 4.23
C THR A 346 -11.39 9.88 4.54
N GLU A 347 -10.82 10.02 5.74
CA GLU A 347 -10.19 11.26 6.18
C GLU A 347 -8.94 11.59 5.36
N LEU A 348 -8.07 10.61 5.08
CA LEU A 348 -6.88 10.84 4.26
C LEU A 348 -7.25 11.27 2.84
N ARG A 349 -8.27 10.66 2.23
CA ARG A 349 -8.76 11.07 0.90
C ARG A 349 -9.37 12.46 0.93
N ALA A 350 -10.14 12.79 1.96
CA ALA A 350 -10.73 14.13 2.13
C ALA A 350 -9.66 15.22 2.29
N GLU A 351 -8.55 14.91 2.97
CA GLU A 351 -7.41 15.83 3.12
C GLU A 351 -6.47 15.86 1.89
N GLY A 352 -6.80 15.11 0.83
CA GLY A 352 -6.12 15.20 -0.46
C GLY A 352 -4.88 14.32 -0.61
N VAL A 353 -4.74 13.27 0.21
CA VAL A 353 -3.76 12.20 -0.02
C VAL A 353 -4.04 11.56 -1.38
N GLU A 354 -3.02 11.54 -2.23
CA GLU A 354 -3.18 11.16 -3.64
C GLU A 354 -3.33 9.65 -3.77
N ILE A 355 -2.45 8.90 -3.11
CA ILE A 355 -2.36 7.45 -3.23
C ILE A 355 -2.60 6.80 -1.87
N LEU A 356 -3.62 5.95 -1.80
CA LEU A 356 -3.96 5.24 -0.56
C LEU A 356 -3.19 3.91 -0.47
N SER A 357 -2.36 3.71 0.57
CA SER A 357 -1.80 2.37 0.84
C SER A 357 -2.86 1.44 1.39
N VAL A 358 -2.96 0.25 0.81
CA VAL A 358 -4.02 -0.70 1.14
C VAL A 358 -3.46 -2.12 1.16
N ASP A 359 -3.62 -2.81 2.29
CA ASP A 359 -3.30 -4.24 2.41
C ASP A 359 -4.50 -5.09 1.94
N ASN A 360 -5.73 -4.59 2.13
CA ASN A 360 -6.96 -5.17 1.59
C ASN A 360 -7.44 -4.39 0.35
N VAL A 361 -6.79 -4.68 -0.78
CA VAL A 361 -7.07 -4.06 -2.08
C VAL A 361 -8.53 -4.17 -2.54
N LYS A 362 -9.20 -5.30 -2.25
CA LYS A 362 -10.60 -5.53 -2.66
C LYS A 362 -11.54 -4.54 -1.99
N HIS A 363 -11.38 -4.37 -0.68
CA HIS A 363 -12.23 -3.46 0.10
C HIS A 363 -11.97 -1.99 -0.23
N ALA A 364 -10.71 -1.64 -0.52
CA ALA A 364 -10.33 -0.28 -0.86
C ALA A 364 -11.01 0.22 -2.15
N VAL A 365 -10.95 -0.58 -3.22
CA VAL A 365 -11.45 -0.19 -4.54
C VAL A 365 -12.97 -0.35 -4.63
N GLY A 366 -13.55 -1.32 -3.93
CA GLY A 366 -15.00 -1.55 -3.94
C GLY A 366 -15.84 -0.35 -3.50
N GLY A 367 -15.24 0.68 -2.86
CA GLY A 367 -15.86 1.97 -2.59
C GLY A 367 -17.00 1.96 -1.56
N VAL A 368 -17.42 0.78 -1.10
CA VAL A 368 -18.40 0.61 -0.03
C VAL A 368 -17.66 0.60 1.30
N TRP A 369 -17.34 1.79 1.79
CA TRP A 369 -16.71 1.97 3.08
C TRP A 369 -17.76 2.07 4.17
N TYR A 370 -17.52 1.41 5.31
CA TYR A 370 -18.51 1.38 6.38
C TYR A 370 -18.78 2.79 6.90
N GLY A 371 -20.06 3.19 6.92
CA GLY A 371 -20.51 4.37 7.64
C GLY A 371 -20.45 4.18 9.16
N ALA A 372 -20.35 5.30 9.88
CA ALA A 372 -20.53 5.44 11.33
C ALA A 372 -19.54 4.69 12.23
N TYR A 373 -18.23 4.90 12.04
CA TYR A 373 -17.21 4.49 13.04
C TYR A 373 -17.50 5.05 14.44
N PHE A 374 -18.01 6.29 14.51
CA PHE A 374 -18.29 6.95 15.78
C PHE A 374 -19.41 6.28 16.61
N ASP A 375 -20.39 5.64 15.97
CA ASP A 375 -21.42 4.88 16.69
C ASP A 375 -20.80 3.70 17.45
N ASP A 376 -19.82 3.02 16.84
CA ASP A 376 -19.06 1.94 17.47
C ASP A 376 -18.15 2.48 18.59
N VAL A 377 -17.53 3.66 18.39
CA VAL A 377 -16.72 4.31 19.44
C VAL A 377 -17.57 4.68 20.65
N VAL A 378 -18.75 5.26 20.45
CA VAL A 378 -19.70 5.60 21.53
C VAL A 378 -20.14 4.33 22.25
N ALA A 379 -20.48 3.26 21.52
CA ALA A 379 -20.80 1.97 22.13
C ALA A 379 -19.64 1.41 22.96
N MET A 380 -18.41 1.47 22.45
CA MET A 380 -17.23 0.95 23.14
C MET A 380 -16.81 1.76 24.37
N THR A 381 -16.98 3.08 24.33
CA THR A 381 -16.46 4.00 25.36
C THR A 381 -17.49 4.35 26.42
N VAL A 382 -18.78 4.35 26.07
CA VAL A 382 -19.87 4.73 26.98
C VAL A 382 -20.68 3.51 27.41
N ILE A 383 -21.10 2.66 26.47
CA ILE A 383 -22.02 1.55 26.77
C ILE A 383 -21.29 0.39 27.47
N SER A 384 -20.10 0.01 26.99
CA SER A 384 -19.36 -1.12 27.57
C SER A 384 -18.91 -0.92 29.03
N PRO A 385 -18.33 0.23 29.42
CA PRO A 385 -17.98 0.45 30.83
C PRO A 385 -19.21 0.57 31.73
N ALA A 386 -20.29 1.19 31.25
CA ALA A 386 -21.54 1.28 32.00
C ALA A 386 -22.17 -0.11 32.23
N ALA A 387 -22.22 -0.94 31.20
CA ALA A 387 -22.70 -2.33 31.32
C ALA A 387 -21.82 -3.15 32.26
N PHE A 388 -20.49 -3.02 32.19
CA PHE A 388 -19.58 -3.70 33.11
C PHE A 388 -19.77 -3.25 34.57
N LEU A 389 -19.94 -1.95 34.81
CA LEU A 389 -20.24 -1.41 36.14
C LEU A 389 -21.57 -1.94 36.68
N ILE A 390 -22.63 -1.93 35.86
CA ILE A 390 -23.95 -2.46 36.24
C ILE A 390 -23.84 -3.95 36.58
N MET A 391 -23.20 -4.75 35.73
CA MET A 391 -23.03 -6.19 35.97
C MET A 391 -22.17 -6.47 37.21
N SER A 392 -21.14 -5.66 37.46
CA SER A 392 -20.31 -5.77 38.67
C SER A 392 -21.11 -5.48 39.93
N VAL A 393 -21.96 -4.44 39.92
CA VAL A 393 -22.85 -4.11 41.04
C VAL A 393 -23.86 -5.22 41.29
N VAL A 394 -24.47 -5.78 40.24
CA VAL A 394 -25.42 -6.90 40.35
C VAL A 394 -24.73 -8.14 40.92
N PHE A 395 -23.54 -8.49 40.41
CA PHE A 395 -22.75 -9.62 40.91
C PHE A 395 -22.40 -9.46 42.40
N TRP A 396 -21.88 -8.30 42.80
CA TRP A 396 -21.53 -8.05 44.19
C TRP A 396 -22.76 -8.02 45.12
N ARG A 397 -23.92 -7.54 44.65
CA ARG A 397 -25.18 -7.66 45.38
C ARG A 397 -25.62 -9.11 45.56
N ALA A 398 -25.51 -9.94 44.53
CA ALA A 398 -25.84 -11.37 44.62
C ALA A 398 -24.90 -12.11 45.59
N VAL A 399 -23.59 -11.83 45.53
CA VAL A 399 -22.59 -12.40 46.46
C VAL A 399 -22.86 -11.95 47.90
N TRP A 400 -23.21 -10.67 48.11
CA TRP A 400 -23.57 -10.17 49.44
C TRP A 400 -24.83 -10.85 49.96
N TYR A 401 -25.87 -10.97 49.14
CA TYR A 401 -27.10 -11.66 49.52
C TYR A 401 -26.83 -13.11 49.92
N TRP A 402 -26.04 -13.85 49.13
CA TRP A 402 -25.71 -15.25 49.42
C TRP A 402 -24.82 -15.46 50.66
N ARG A 403 -24.10 -14.42 51.09
CA ARG A 403 -23.21 -14.49 52.27
C ARG A 403 -23.89 -14.05 53.57
N TYR A 404 -24.93 -13.22 53.51
CA TYR A 404 -25.47 -12.52 54.68
C TYR A 404 -26.98 -12.66 54.86
N MET A 405 -27.68 -13.32 53.92
CA MET A 405 -29.06 -13.81 54.04
C MET A 405 -29.03 -15.33 53.92
#